data_AF-A0A960WZF9-F1
#
_entry.id   AF-A0A960WZF9-F1
#
_cell.length_a   1.000
_cell.length_b   1.000
_cell.length_c   1.000
_cell.angle_alpha   90.00
_cell.angle_beta   90.00
_cell.angle_gamma   90.00
#
_symmetry.space_group_name_H-M   'P 1'
#
loop_
_entity.id
_entity.type
_entity.pdbx_description
1 polymer ?
#
loop_
_entity_poly.entity_id
_entity_poly.type
_entity_poly.pdbx_seq_one_letter_code
_entity_poly.pdbx_strand_id
1 'polypeptide(L)'
;MTYALTRTSMALDQFTLGVLDTLSQKWGVPKAEVMRRAVRQLKEAEDMKDHCPKPLEALDWLQNGGGMTVQDADAFREEVRAEREAKRNWWEA
;
A
#
# COMPACT_ATOMS: atom_id res chain seq x y z
N MET A 1 12.88 -10.37 4.82
CA MET A 1 13.62 -11.44 4.11
C MET A 1 14.58 -10.79 3.12
N THR A 2 15.87 -11.07 3.22
CA THR A 2 16.86 -10.62 2.22
C THR A 2 16.97 -11.71 1.18
N TYR A 3 16.53 -11.44 -0.05
CA TYR A 3 16.60 -12.41 -1.15
C TYR A 3 17.98 -12.33 -1.83
N ALA A 4 18.60 -13.47 -2.10
CA ALA A 4 19.83 -13.52 -2.88
C ALA A 4 19.56 -13.08 -4.33
N LEU A 5 20.45 -12.27 -4.89
CA LEU A 5 20.35 -11.82 -6.28
C LEU A 5 20.93 -12.89 -7.23
N THR A 6 20.08 -13.46 -8.08
CA THR A 6 20.49 -14.35 -9.17
C THR A 6 20.55 -13.58 -10.48
N ARG A 7 21.65 -13.74 -11.23
CA ARG A 7 21.80 -13.15 -12.56
C ARG A 7 21.07 -14.00 -13.58
N THR A 8 20.16 -13.38 -14.33
CA THR A 8 19.32 -14.04 -15.32
C THR A 8 19.37 -13.27 -16.65
N SER A 9 19.39 -13.98 -17.78
CA SER A 9 19.20 -13.40 -19.11
C SER A 9 17.75 -13.58 -19.56
N MET A 10 17.18 -12.57 -20.22
CA MET A 10 15.83 -12.62 -20.78
C MET A 10 15.76 -11.78 -22.05
N ALA A 11 14.88 -12.17 -22.97
CA ALA A 11 14.55 -11.36 -24.13
C ALA A 11 13.35 -10.45 -23.79
N LEU A 12 13.44 -9.17 -24.17
CA LEU A 12 12.38 -8.18 -23.99
C LEU A 12 12.14 -7.50 -25.34
N ASP A 13 10.89 -7.14 -25.62
CA ASP A 13 10.56 -6.36 -26.81
C ASP A 13 11.06 -4.91 -26.68
N GLN A 14 11.09 -4.21 -27.82
CA GLN A 14 11.59 -2.84 -27.90
C GLN A 14 10.78 -1.85 -27.07
N PHE A 15 9.47 -2.05 -26.97
CA PHE A 15 8.59 -1.19 -26.18
C PHE A 15 8.92 -1.32 -24.69
N THR A 16 9.04 -2.55 -24.20
CA THR A 16 9.39 -2.85 -22.82
C THR A 16 10.76 -2.25 -22.45
N LEU A 17 11.76 -2.37 -23.33
CA LEU A 17 13.06 -1.72 -23.12
C LEU A 17 12.94 -0.20 -23.00
N GLY A 18 12.16 0.45 -23.87
CA GLY A 18 11.94 1.90 -23.84
C GLY A 18 11.22 2.39 -22.58
N VAL A 19 10.24 1.62 -22.09
CA VAL A 19 9.56 1.92 -20.81
C VAL A 19 10.53 1.79 -19.64
N LEU A 20 11.35 0.73 -19.61
CA LEU A 20 12.34 0.53 -18.56
C LEU A 20 13.38 1.64 -18.53
N ASP A 21 13.87 2.11 -19.69
CA ASP A 21 14.77 3.25 -19.78
C ASP A 21 14.15 4.53 -19.19
N THR A 22 12.92 4.84 -19.60
CA THR A 22 12.20 6.02 -19.13
C THR A 22 12.00 6.02 -17.61
N LEU A 23 11.52 4.90 -17.06
CA LEU A 23 11.28 4.77 -15.62
C LEU A 23 12.59 4.75 -14.82
N SER A 24 13.62 4.09 -15.34
CA SER A 24 14.96 4.05 -14.72
C SER A 24 15.53 5.45 -14.56
N GLN A 25 15.45 6.28 -15.60
CA GLN A 25 15.89 7.68 -15.55
C GLN A 25 15.04 8.52 -14.59
N LYS A 26 13.71 8.41 -14.68
CA LYS A 26 12.77 9.20 -13.85
C LYS A 26 12.94 8.93 -12.36
N TRP A 27 13.26 7.70 -11.99
CA TRP A 27 13.39 7.27 -10.59
C TRP A 27 14.83 7.23 -10.09
N GLY A 28 15.83 7.39 -10.96
CA GLY A 28 17.25 7.31 -10.60
C GLY A 28 17.69 5.92 -10.13
N VAL A 29 17.07 4.85 -10.66
CA VAL A 29 17.37 3.45 -10.25
C VAL A 29 17.69 2.57 -11.45
N PRO A 30 18.45 1.47 -11.29
CA PRO A 30 18.73 0.54 -12.39
C PRO A 30 17.47 -0.12 -12.97
N LYS A 31 17.47 -0.47 -14.27
CA LYS A 31 16.37 -1.21 -14.93
C LYS A 31 15.92 -2.48 -14.18
N ALA A 32 16.87 -3.20 -13.59
CA ALA A 32 16.57 -4.39 -12.78
C ALA A 32 15.74 -4.05 -11.53
N GLU A 33 15.92 -2.86 -10.95
CA GLU A 33 15.10 -2.38 -9.84
C GLU A 33 13.70 -1.99 -10.29
N VAL A 34 13.57 -1.36 -11.45
CA VAL A 34 12.26 -1.09 -12.08
C VAL A 34 11.48 -2.40 -12.27
N MET A 35 12.14 -3.43 -12.83
CA MET A 35 11.55 -4.77 -13.00
C MET A 35 11.14 -5.39 -11.66
N ARG A 36 12.00 -5.32 -10.63
CA ARG A 36 11.66 -5.84 -9.29
C ARG A 36 10.43 -5.17 -8.69
N ARG A 37 10.30 -3.83 -8.85
CA ARG A 37 9.13 -3.09 -8.37
C ARG A 37 7.87 -3.47 -9.14
N ALA A 38 7.96 -3.58 -10.47
CA ALA A 38 6.82 -3.99 -11.30
C ALA A 38 6.32 -5.39 -10.94
N VAL A 39 7.23 -6.37 -10.80
CA VAL A 39 6.88 -7.74 -10.38
C VAL A 39 6.28 -7.77 -8.99
N ARG A 40 6.85 -7.01 -8.05
CA ARG A 40 6.31 -6.90 -6.69
C ARG A 40 4.89 -6.33 -6.69
N GLN A 41 4.69 -5.22 -7.40
CA GLN A 41 3.38 -4.58 -7.49
C GLN A 41 2.34 -5.51 -8.13
N LEU A 42 2.70 -6.25 -9.18
CA LEU A 42 1.81 -7.23 -9.80
C LEU A 42 1.47 -8.36 -8.81
N LYS A 43 2.46 -8.89 -8.09
CA LYS A 43 2.21 -9.91 -7.06
C LYS A 43 1.28 -9.39 -5.97
N GLU A 44 1.56 -8.21 -5.42
CA GLU A 44 0.72 -7.60 -4.39
C GLU A 44 -0.70 -7.37 -4.90
N ALA A 45 -0.87 -6.93 -6.15
CA ALA A 45 -2.18 -6.76 -6.76
C ALA A 45 -2.93 -8.10 -6.95
N GLU A 46 -2.26 -9.18 -7.33
CA GLU A 46 -2.88 -10.52 -7.42
C GLU A 46 -3.23 -11.07 -6.03
N ASP A 47 -2.31 -11.01 -5.07
CA ASP A 47 -2.55 -11.46 -3.69
C ASP A 47 -3.74 -10.68 -3.06
N MET A 48 -3.89 -9.40 -3.40
CA MET A 48 -5.03 -8.59 -2.97
C MET A 48 -6.35 -9.04 -3.60
N LYS A 49 -6.39 -9.61 -4.81
CA LYS A 49 -7.65 -10.08 -5.40
C LYS A 49 -8.25 -11.24 -4.62
N ASP A 50 -7.41 -12.09 -4.04
CA ASP A 50 -7.85 -13.23 -3.24
C ASP A 50 -8.32 -12.83 -1.83
N HIS A 51 -7.88 -11.67 -1.34
CA HIS A 51 -8.15 -11.20 0.02
C HIS A 51 -9.06 -9.97 0.12
N CYS A 52 -9.30 -9.26 -0.98
CA CYS A 52 -10.16 -8.09 -0.98
C CYS A 52 -11.62 -8.52 -1.19
N PRO A 53 -12.55 -8.20 -0.27
CA PRO A 53 -13.97 -8.39 -0.53
C PRO A 53 -14.35 -7.66 -1.82
N LYS A 54 -15.26 -8.25 -2.61
CA LYS A 54 -15.71 -7.59 -3.84
C LYS A 54 -16.21 -6.18 -3.51
N PRO A 55 -16.12 -5.20 -4.42
CA PRO A 55 -16.50 -3.82 -4.12
C PRO A 55 -17.88 -3.66 -3.44
N LEU A 56 -18.86 -4.50 -3.81
CA LEU A 56 -20.17 -4.54 -3.16
C LEU A 56 -20.14 -5.15 -1.75
N GLU A 57 -19.38 -6.23 -1.54
CA GLU A 57 -19.21 -6.84 -0.22
C GLU A 57 -18.46 -5.91 0.74
N ALA A 58 -17.51 -5.12 0.24
CA ALA A 58 -16.82 -4.09 1.00
C ALA A 58 -17.77 -2.95 1.40
N LEU A 59 -18.67 -2.54 0.50
CA LEU A 59 -19.70 -1.55 0.79
C LEU A 59 -20.73 -2.07 1.80
N ASP A 60 -21.19 -3.31 1.64
CA ASP A 60 -22.09 -3.95 2.60
C ASP A 60 -21.41 -4.07 3.97
N TRP A 61 -20.13 -4.45 4.03
CA TRP A 61 -19.37 -4.48 5.29
C TRP A 61 -19.29 -3.10 5.95
N LEU A 62 -19.01 -2.05 5.17
CA LEU A 62 -18.97 -0.67 5.67
C LEU A 62 -20.36 -0.22 6.17
N GLN A 63 -21.42 -0.51 5.42
CA GLN A 63 -22.81 -0.18 5.79
C GLN A 63 -23.25 -0.92 7.06
N ASN A 64 -22.75 -2.15 7.25
CA ASN A 64 -22.99 -2.94 8.46
C ASN A 64 -22.07 -2.55 9.64
N GLY A 65 -21.43 -1.38 9.58
CA GLY A 65 -20.66 -0.80 10.69
C GLY A 65 -19.16 -1.05 10.62
N GLY A 66 -18.63 -1.62 9.53
CA GLY A 66 -17.19 -1.78 9.34
C GLY A 66 -16.52 -2.61 10.44
N GLY A 67 -17.27 -3.54 11.05
CA GLY A 67 -16.80 -4.36 12.16
C GLY A 67 -16.65 -3.63 13.50
N MET A 68 -17.11 -2.39 13.62
CA MET A 68 -17.02 -1.59 14.85
C MET A 68 -18.39 -1.49 15.52
N THR A 69 -18.46 -1.80 16.82
CA THR A 69 -19.72 -1.60 17.56
C THR A 69 -19.92 -0.12 17.91
N VAL A 70 -21.15 0.27 18.24
CA VAL A 70 -21.45 1.64 18.70
C VAL A 70 -20.62 1.99 19.95
N GLN A 71 -20.39 1.01 20.83
CA GLN A 71 -19.58 1.19 22.03
C GLN A 71 -18.11 1.45 21.70
N ASP A 72 -17.55 0.71 20.75
CA ASP A 72 -16.16 0.91 20.29
C ASP A 72 -16.00 2.28 19.61
N ALA A 73 -17.02 2.72 18.85
CA ALA A 73 -17.04 4.02 18.20
C ALA A 73 -17.02 5.18 19.21
N ASP A 74 -17.80 5.07 20.28
CA ASP A 74 -17.87 6.10 21.33
C ASP A 74 -16.59 6.13 22.18
N ALA A 75 -16.04 4.96 22.51
CA ALA A 75 -14.75 4.86 23.19
C ALA A 75 -13.63 5.53 22.37
N PHE A 76 -13.57 5.26 21.06
CA PHE A 76 -12.61 5.88 20.15
C PHE A 76 -12.78 7.41 20.07
N ARG A 77 -14.02 7.91 20.06
CA ARG A 77 -14.27 9.37 20.05
C ARG A 77 -13.75 10.05 21.30
N GLU A 78 -13.97 9.45 22.47
CA GLU A 78 -13.48 10.00 23.74
C GLU A 78 -11.95 9.95 23.81
N GLU A 79 -11.32 8.87 23.35
CA GLU A 79 -9.85 8.75 23.28
C GLU A 79 -9.25 9.83 22.38
N VAL A 80 -9.78 10.01 21.16
CA VAL A 80 -9.29 11.03 20.22
C VAL A 80 -9.53 12.44 20.76
N ARG A 81 -10.64 12.68 21.48
CA ARG A 81 -10.89 13.97 22.14
C ARG A 81 -9.84 14.23 23.21
N ALA A 82 -9.58 13.25 24.08
CA ALA A 82 -8.56 13.35 25.13
C ALA A 82 -7.16 13.60 24.54
N GLU A 83 -6.80 12.91 23.45
CA GLU A 83 -5.52 13.14 22.75
C GLU A 83 -5.40 14.58 22.22
N ARG A 84 -6.47 15.10 21.61
CA ARG A 84 -6.50 16.47 21.07
C ARG A 84 -6.43 17.52 22.18
N GLU A 85 -7.10 17.28 23.30
CA GLU A 85 -7.07 18.17 24.46
C GLU A 85 -5.69 18.16 25.13
N ALA A 86 -5.06 16.99 25.28
CA ALA A 86 -3.70 16.86 25.81
C ALA A 86 -2.67 17.61 24.94
N LYS A 87 -2.85 17.61 23.62
CA LYS A 87 -2.00 18.34 22.67
C LYS A 87 -2.33 19.82 22.54
N ARG A 88 -3.41 20.33 23.15
CA ARG A 88 -3.86 21.73 22.95
C ARG A 88 -2.91 22.77 23.53
N ASN A 89 -2.15 22.42 24.57
CA ASN A 89 -1.20 23.32 25.25
C ASN A 89 0.23 22.76 25.25
N TRP A 90 0.57 21.90 24.28
CA TRP A 90 1.88 21.23 24.22
C TRP A 90 3.09 22.19 24.04
N TRP A 91 2.83 23.46 23.71
CA TRP A 91 3.83 24.53 23.58
C TRP A 91 3.98 25.40 24.85
N GLU A 92 3.19 25.17 25.91
CA GLU A 92 3.31 25.88 27.19
C GLU A 92 4.17 25.12 28.23
N ALA A 93 4.69 23.93 27.85
CA ALA A 93 5.55 23.08 28.68
C ALA A 93 7.02 23.14 28.26
#